data_AF-A0ABD1ACI7-F1
#
_entry.id   AF-A0ABD1ACI7-F1
#
_cell.length_a   1.000
_cell.length_b   1.000
_cell.length_c   1.000
_cell.angle_alpha   90.00
_cell.angle_beta   90.00
_cell.angle_gamma   90.00
#
_symmetry.space_group_name_H-M   'P 1'
#
loop_
_entity.id
_entity.type
_entity.pdbx_description
1 polymer ?
#
loop_
_entity_poly.entity_id
_entity_poly.type
_entity_poly.pdbx_seq_one_letter_code
_entity_poly.pdbx_strand_id
1 'polypeptide(L)'
;MVGRNREIEIPPPDYLNYVMVWVQIKNIPVNHYTRAAISALGEPVKSVDLVAFNPTKPHRHEYVRVRLKLDVTKPYRHEVR
;
A
#
# COMPACT_ATOMS: atom_id res chain seq x y z
N MET A 1 15.90 -37.58 -27.14
CA MET A 1 15.14 -36.30 -27.18
C MET A 1 14.71 -35.99 -25.76
N VAL A 2 15.32 -35.00 -25.10
CA VAL A 2 14.88 -34.57 -23.76
C VAL A 2 13.83 -33.49 -23.97
N GLY A 3 12.56 -33.84 -23.75
CA GLY A 3 11.47 -32.86 -23.75
C GLY A 3 11.71 -31.89 -22.59
N ARG A 4 11.91 -30.61 -22.91
CA ARG A 4 11.91 -29.55 -21.89
C ARG A 4 10.51 -29.49 -21.31
N ASN A 5 10.35 -29.96 -20.07
CA ASN A 5 9.20 -29.56 -19.26
C ASN A 5 9.27 -28.04 -19.12
N ARG A 6 8.32 -27.32 -19.71
CA ARG A 6 8.04 -25.94 -19.31
C ARG A 6 7.29 -26.05 -18.00
N GLU A 7 7.94 -25.70 -16.89
CA GLU A 7 7.21 -25.37 -15.68
C GLU A 7 6.29 -24.20 -16.02
N ILE A 8 4.99 -24.49 -16.11
CA ILE A 8 3.96 -23.48 -16.21
C ILE A 8 3.60 -23.18 -14.76
N GLU A 9 4.12 -22.08 -14.22
CA GLU A 9 3.63 -21.54 -12.97
C GLU A 9 2.17 -21.14 -13.21
N ILE A 10 1.24 -21.95 -12.72
CA ILE A 10 -0.19 -21.59 -12.70
C ILE A 10 -0.34 -20.60 -11.54
N PRO A 11 -0.54 -19.30 -11.81
CA PRO A 11 -0.67 -18.34 -10.72
C PRO A 11 -1.90 -18.70 -9.87
N PRO A 12 -1.86 -18.44 -8.56
CA PRO A 12 -3.03 -18.53 -7.72
C PRO A 12 -4.22 -17.75 -8.31
N PRO A 13 -5.46 -18.19 -8.10
CA PRO A 13 -6.65 -17.51 -8.64
C PRO A 13 -6.74 -16.01 -8.29
N ASP A 14 -6.05 -15.57 -7.24
CA ASP A 14 -6.02 -14.20 -6.73
C ASP A 14 -4.75 -13.40 -7.07
N TYR A 15 -3.86 -13.95 -7.92
CA TYR A 15 -2.56 -13.36 -8.22
C TYR A 15 -2.62 -11.92 -8.78
N LEU A 16 -3.66 -11.61 -9.57
CA LEU A 16 -3.88 -10.28 -10.15
C LEU A 16 -4.91 -9.44 -9.38
N ASN A 17 -5.45 -9.95 -8.27
CA ASN A 17 -6.49 -9.26 -7.52
C ASN A 17 -5.95 -8.12 -6.67
N TYR A 18 -4.65 -8.11 -6.38
CA TYR A 18 -4.04 -7.11 -5.52
C TYR A 18 -2.85 -6.40 -6.16
N VAL A 19 -2.80 -5.09 -6.05
CA VAL A 19 -1.62 -4.28 -6.41
C VAL A 19 -1.08 -3.53 -5.20
N MET A 20 0.24 -3.49 -5.07
CA MET A 20 0.93 -2.73 -4.04
C MET A 20 1.29 -1.35 -4.59
N VAL A 21 0.72 -0.29 -4.01
CA VAL A 21 0.97 1.10 -4.45
C VAL A 21 1.65 1.88 -3.34
N TRP A 22 2.70 2.62 -3.72
CA TRP A 22 3.35 3.56 -2.82
C TRP A 22 2.72 4.94 -2.95
N VAL A 23 2.19 5.46 -1.84
CA VAL A 23 1.60 6.80 -1.76
C VAL A 23 2.48 7.68 -0.90
N GLN A 24 2.71 8.91 -1.36
CA GLN A 24 3.39 9.94 -0.60
C GLN A 24 2.36 10.85 0.06
N ILE A 25 2.41 10.96 1.37
CA ILE A 25 1.55 11.86 2.15
C ILE A 25 2.40 13.03 2.61
N LYS A 26 2.00 14.24 2.19
CA LYS A 26 2.65 15.52 2.49
C LYS A 26 1.79 16.34 3.43
N ASN A 27 2.36 17.40 4.00
CA ASN A 27 1.68 18.40 4.82
C ASN A 27 0.95 17.81 6.04
N ILE A 28 1.49 16.72 6.61
CA ILE A 28 1.00 16.18 7.88
C ILE A 28 1.46 17.15 8.99
N PRO A 29 0.54 17.73 9.77
CA PRO A 29 0.93 18.57 10.90
C PRO A 29 1.87 17.81 11.84
N VAL A 30 2.87 18.50 12.40
CA VAL A 30 3.93 17.86 13.23
C VAL A 30 3.35 17.10 14.43
N ASN A 31 2.27 17.60 15.03
CA ASN A 31 1.55 16.95 16.12
C ASN A 31 0.81 15.66 15.71
N HIS A 32 0.57 15.47 14.41
CA HIS A 32 -0.09 14.29 13.84
C HIS A 32 0.87 13.35 13.11
N TYR A 33 2.18 13.56 13.28
CA TYR A 33 3.22 12.75 12.66
C TYR A 33 3.45 11.44 13.45
N THR A 34 2.37 10.66 13.61
CA THR A 34 2.36 9.40 14.35
C THR A 34 1.98 8.26 13.41
N ARG A 35 2.48 7.05 13.69
CA ARG A 35 2.13 5.85 12.90
C ARG A 35 0.61 5.65 12.83
N ALA A 36 -0.10 5.89 13.93
CA ALA A 36 -1.55 5.75 13.99
C ALA A 36 -2.27 6.73 13.05
N ALA A 37 -1.92 8.00 13.10
CA ALA A 37 -2.52 9.02 12.23
C ALA A 37 -2.21 8.75 10.74
N ILE A 38 -0.98 8.37 10.43
CA ILE A 38 -0.58 8.04 9.05
C ILE A 38 -1.31 6.78 8.55
N SER A 39 -1.49 5.76 9.40
CA SER A 39 -2.27 4.56 9.07
C SER A 39 -3.75 4.90 8.82
N ALA A 40 -4.34 5.78 9.64
CA ALA A 40 -5.73 6.20 9.50
C ALA A 40 -5.99 6.90 8.15
N LEU A 41 -5.00 7.60 7.59
CA LEU A 41 -5.11 8.19 6.25
C LEU A 41 -5.20 7.13 5.13
N GLY A 42 -4.63 5.94 5.34
CA GLY A 42 -4.67 4.84 4.37
C GLY A 42 -5.81 3.83 4.59
N GLU A 43 -6.47 3.87 5.75
CA GLU A 43 -7.58 2.98 6.12
C GLU A 43 -8.79 3.09 5.17
N PRO A 44 -9.21 4.28 4.68
CA PRO A 44 -10.28 4.39 3.68
C PRO A 44 -9.97 3.66 2.37
N VAL A 45 -8.69 3.43 2.07
CA VAL A 45 -8.20 2.77 0.85
C VAL A 45 -8.03 1.25 1.05
N LYS A 46 -8.62 0.71 2.13
CA LYS A 46 -8.91 -0.71 2.36
C LYS A 46 -7.76 -1.66 2.71
N SER A 47 -6.52 -1.21 2.87
CA SER A 47 -5.49 -1.88 3.71
C SER A 47 -4.15 -1.16 3.60
N VAL A 48 -3.66 -0.61 4.72
CA VAL A 48 -2.27 -0.20 4.85
C VAL A 48 -1.42 -1.43 5.11
N ASP A 49 -0.58 -1.78 4.15
CA ASP A 49 0.31 -2.93 4.25
C ASP A 49 1.62 -2.55 4.95
N LEU A 50 2.16 -1.36 4.66
CA LEU A 50 3.37 -0.87 5.32
C LEU A 50 3.37 0.65 5.47
N VAL A 51 3.73 1.14 6.65
CA VAL A 51 4.02 2.56 6.89
C VAL A 51 5.52 2.73 7.03
N ALA A 52 6.16 3.41 6.07
CA ALA A 52 7.58 3.70 6.11
C ALA A 52 7.85 4.94 6.96
N PHE A 53 7.52 4.84 8.26
CA PHE A 53 7.70 5.88 9.26
C PHE A 53 8.58 5.36 10.40
N ASN A 54 9.67 6.06 10.70
CA ASN A 54 10.50 5.79 11.86
C ASN A 54 10.58 7.05 12.74
N PRO A 55 9.98 7.06 13.94
CA PRO A 55 9.99 8.22 14.83
C PRO A 55 11.34 8.50 15.47
N THR A 56 12.26 7.52 15.50
CA THR A 56 13.59 7.70 16.13
C THR A 56 14.64 8.26 15.17
N LYS A 57 14.32 8.30 13.86
CA LYS A 57 15.19 8.89 12.86
C LYS A 57 14.69 10.30 12.50
N PRO A 58 15.58 11.30 12.40
CA PRO A 58 15.18 12.62 11.95
C PRO A 58 14.51 12.51 10.58
N HIS A 59 13.32 13.10 10.46
CA HIS A 59 12.60 13.17 9.21
C HIS A 59 13.35 14.07 8.23
N ARG A 60 14.07 13.46 7.28
CA ARG A 60 14.81 14.17 6.23
C ARG A 60 13.94 14.57 5.04
N HIS A 61 12.75 13.97 4.92
CA HIS A 61 11.84 14.20 3.81
C HIS A 61 10.54 14.80 4.33
N GLU A 62 10.00 15.79 3.61
CA GLU A 62 8.74 16.48 3.92
C GLU A 62 7.48 15.60 3.68
N TYR A 63 7.67 14.29 3.47
CA TYR A 63 6.60 13.35 3.20
C TYR A 63 6.83 12.02 3.93
N VAL A 64 5.73 11.34 4.26
CA VAL A 64 5.73 9.93 4.64
C VAL A 64 5.35 9.08 3.43
N ARG A 65 5.95 7.89 3.31
CA ARG A 65 5.50 6.89 2.34
C ARG A 65 4.68 5.81 3.03
N VAL A 66 3.55 5.47 2.41
CA VAL A 66 2.69 4.37 2.82
C VAL A 66 2.55 3.41 1.64
N ARG A 67 2.67 2.12 1.89
CA ARG A 67 2.36 1.06 0.93
C ARG A 67 0.94 0.58 1.19
N LEU A 68 0.10 0.73 0.17
CA LEU A 68 -1.29 0.29 0.19
C LEU A 68 -1.42 -1.01 -0.60
N LYS A 69 -2.25 -1.94 -0.10
CA LYS A 69 -2.66 -3.14 -0.83
C LYS A 69 -4.05 -2.90 -1.39
N LEU A 70 -4.13 -2.62 -2.69
CA LEU A 70 -5.39 -2.31 -3.37
C LEU A 70 -5.99 -3.59 -3.95
N ASP A 71 -7.24 -3.87 -3.62
CA ASP A 71 -8.05 -4.93 -4.24
C ASP A 71 -8.65 -4.43 -5.56
N VAL A 72 -8.03 -4.77 -6.70
CA VAL A 72 -8.47 -4.29 -8.02
C VAL A 72 -9.76 -4.95 -8.52
N THR A 73 -10.23 -6.01 -7.85
CA THR A 73 -11.54 -6.63 -8.14
C THR A 73 -12.69 -5.78 -7.61
N LYS A 74 -12.41 -4.86 -6.67
CA LYS A 74 -13.40 -3.97 -6.06
C LYS A 74 -13.07 -2.53 -6.43
N PRO A 75 -13.66 -1.98 -7.51
CA PRO A 75 -13.43 -0.59 -7.86
C PRO A 75 -13.81 0.31 -6.68
N TYR A 76 -12.92 1.21 -6.30
CA TYR A 76 -13.20 2.18 -5.25
C TYR A 76 -14.35 3.09 -5.71
N ARG A 77 -15.50 2.98 -5.06
CA ARG A 77 -16.65 3.86 -5.28
C ARG A 77 -16.70 4.86 -4.13
N HIS A 78 -16.35 6.11 -4.40
CA HIS A 78 -16.57 7.19 -3.46
C HIS A 78 -18.04 7.59 -3.54
N GLU A 79 -18.87 7.12 -2.62
CA GLU A 79 -20.24 7.59 -2.49
C GLU A 79 -20.19 8.92 -1.75
N VAL A 80 -20.33 10.03 -2.50
CA VAL A 80 -20.49 11.36 -1.90
C VAL A 80 -21.89 11.38 -1.29
N ARG A 81 -21.98 11.31 0.05
CA ARG A 81 -23.20 11.60 0.79
C ARG A 81 -23.33 13.10 1.03
#